data_AF-W7WE95-F1
#
_entry.id   AF-W7WE95-F1
#
_cell.length_a   1.000
_cell.length_b   1.000
_cell.length_c   1.000
_cell.angle_alpha   90.00
_cell.angle_beta   90.00
_cell.angle_gamma   90.00
#
_symmetry.space_group_name_H-M   'P 1'
#
loop_
_entity.id
_entity.type
_entity.pdbx_description
1 polymer ?
#
loop_
_entity_poly.entity_id
_entity_poly.type
_entity_poly.pdbx_seq_one_letter_code
_entity_poly.pdbx_strand_id
1 'polypeptide(L)'
;MAGADYAFANGLTVSAELFYNGAGSRDRAGYDFVGLRSERVTNLATRYAGLYASYEFTPLLKWITYAVLNVDDRSRAVDSRIVWSVAPDADLIFGVQRFTGGAGSEFATSPDAFQVQIQWYFR
;
A
#
# COMPACT_ATOMS: atom_id res chain seq x y z
N MET A 1 -6.42 -12.60 -9.93
CA MET A 1 -6.29 -11.13 -9.92
C MET A 1 -6.60 -10.60 -11.30
N ALA A 2 -7.08 -9.37 -11.40
CA ALA A 2 -7.18 -8.64 -12.66
C ALA A 2 -6.65 -7.23 -12.42
N GLY A 3 -5.83 -6.71 -13.32
CA GLY A 3 -5.24 -5.38 -13.15
C GLY A 3 -4.97 -4.71 -14.49
N ALA A 4 -4.75 -3.41 -14.42
CA ALA A 4 -4.38 -2.58 -15.55
C ALA A 4 -3.41 -1.50 -15.09
N ASP A 5 -2.46 -1.16 -15.95
CA ASP A 5 -1.49 -0.12 -15.75
C ASP A 5 -1.47 0.84 -16.94
N TYR A 6 -1.09 2.09 -16.66
CA TYR A 6 -0.90 3.10 -17.68
C TYR A 6 0.15 4.12 -17.23
N ALA A 7 1.12 4.37 -18.12
CA ALA A 7 2.13 5.41 -17.98
C ALA A 7 1.78 6.59 -18.91
N PHE A 8 1.48 7.74 -18.31
CA PHE A 8 1.19 8.97 -19.01
C PHE A 8 2.49 9.68 -19.44
N ALA A 9 2.43 10.42 -20.53
CA ALA A 9 3.58 11.18 -21.05
C ALA A 9 4.08 12.29 -20.11
N ASN A 10 3.30 12.67 -19.09
CA ASN A 10 3.63 13.73 -18.13
C ASN A 10 4.36 13.22 -16.88
N GLY A 11 4.83 11.97 -16.86
CA GLY A 11 5.54 11.37 -15.72
C GLY A 11 4.63 10.75 -14.65
N LEU A 12 3.31 10.73 -14.86
CA LEU A 12 2.37 9.98 -14.02
C LEU A 12 2.32 8.52 -14.48
N THR A 13 2.44 7.58 -13.55
CA THR A 13 2.13 6.16 -13.78
C THR A 13 1.07 5.74 -12.78
N VAL A 14 0.07 5.01 -13.25
CA VAL A 14 -1.02 4.49 -12.41
C VAL A 14 -1.18 3.00 -12.70
N SER A 15 -1.40 2.21 -11.66
CA SER A 15 -1.82 0.82 -11.79
C SER A 15 -2.95 0.55 -10.82
N ALA A 16 -3.96 -0.19 -11.27
CA ALA A 16 -5.08 -0.62 -10.44
C ALA A 16 -5.23 -2.14 -10.52
N GLU A 17 -5.58 -2.76 -9.40
CA GLU A 17 -5.75 -4.20 -9.29
C GLU A 17 -7.02 -4.55 -8.51
N LEU A 18 -7.71 -5.62 -8.94
CA LEU A 18 -8.70 -6.33 -8.16
C LEU A 18 -8.15 -7.71 -7.76
N PHE A 19 -8.05 -7.92 -6.46
CA PHE A 19 -7.49 -9.14 -5.88
C PHE A 19 -8.57 -9.92 -5.12
N TYR A 20 -8.58 -11.24 -5.32
CA TYR A 20 -9.48 -12.18 -4.63
C TYR A 20 -8.65 -13.16 -3.79
N ASN A 21 -8.78 -13.07 -2.48
CA ASN A 21 -8.16 -13.94 -1.50
C ASN A 21 -9.13 -15.08 -1.11
N GLY A 22 -8.92 -16.28 -1.64
CA GLY A 22 -9.79 -17.43 -1.38
C GLY A 22 -9.79 -17.94 0.07
N ALA A 23 -8.78 -17.56 0.87
CA ALA A 23 -8.68 -17.96 2.27
C ALA A 23 -9.32 -16.95 3.24
N GLY A 24 -9.69 -15.76 2.76
CA GLY A 24 -10.29 -14.71 3.58
C GLY A 24 -11.80 -14.83 3.75
N SER A 25 -12.36 -14.03 4.66
CA SER A 25 -13.80 -13.99 4.93
C SER A 25 -14.45 -12.72 4.38
N ARG A 26 -15.73 -12.80 3.99
CA ARG A 26 -16.54 -11.62 3.65
C ARG A 26 -17.16 -10.96 4.88
N ASP A 27 -17.29 -11.71 5.97
CA ASP A 27 -17.81 -11.23 7.24
C ASP A 27 -16.66 -10.95 8.20
N ARG A 28 -16.68 -9.76 8.82
CA ARG A 28 -15.71 -9.33 9.84
C ARG A 28 -15.67 -10.27 11.03
N ALA A 29 -16.80 -10.90 11.39
CA ALA A 29 -16.84 -11.88 12.48
C ALA A 29 -16.01 -13.14 12.18
N GLY A 30 -15.79 -13.44 10.89
CA GLY A 30 -14.96 -14.57 10.43
C GLY A 30 -13.50 -14.22 10.18
N TYR A 31 -13.05 -13.01 10.53
CA TYR A 31 -11.65 -12.60 10.31
C TYR A 31 -10.69 -13.32 11.25
N ASP A 32 -9.68 -13.97 10.67
CA ASP A 32 -8.61 -14.65 11.41
C ASP A 32 -7.54 -13.68 11.92
N PHE A 33 -7.92 -12.77 12.83
CA PHE A 33 -6.98 -11.83 13.45
C PHE A 33 -5.86 -12.53 14.24
N VAL A 34 -6.10 -13.75 14.74
CA VAL A 34 -5.08 -14.56 15.40
C VAL A 34 -4.01 -14.97 14.39
N GLY A 35 -4.44 -15.50 13.24
CA GLY A 35 -3.54 -15.83 12.14
C GLY A 35 -2.78 -14.63 11.59
N LEU A 36 -3.42 -13.45 11.54
CA LEU A 36 -2.75 -12.21 11.10
C LEU A 36 -1.62 -11.81 12.06
N ARG A 37 -1.87 -11.86 13.37
CA ARG A 37 -0.86 -11.51 14.39
C ARG A 37 0.28 -12.52 14.47
N SER A 38 0.02 -13.78 14.14
CA SER A 38 1.05 -14.83 14.07
C SER A 38 1.67 -14.94 12.68
N GLU A 39 1.39 -14.00 11.76
CA GLU A 39 1.90 -13.98 10.38
C GLU A 39 1.55 -15.22 9.54
N ARG A 40 0.56 -16.02 9.98
CA ARG A 40 0.07 -17.19 9.24
C ARG A 40 -0.76 -16.77 8.03
N VAL A 41 -1.47 -15.66 8.15
CA VAL A 41 -2.19 -15.02 7.05
C VAL A 41 -1.76 -13.57 6.94
N THR A 42 -1.74 -13.03 5.72
CA THR A 42 -1.39 -11.63 5.47
C THR A 42 -2.61 -10.74 5.27
N ASN A 43 -3.75 -11.35 4.91
CA ASN A 43 -4.98 -10.67 4.49
C ASN A 43 -6.19 -11.39 5.11
N LEU A 44 -7.13 -10.64 5.68
CA LEU A 44 -8.30 -11.18 6.38
C LEU A 44 -9.54 -11.34 5.51
N ALA A 45 -9.73 -10.43 4.56
CA ALA A 45 -10.90 -10.39 3.70
C ALA A 45 -10.72 -11.16 2.40
N THR A 46 -11.82 -11.29 1.66
CA THR A 46 -11.84 -12.01 0.39
C THR A 46 -11.53 -11.08 -0.79
N ARG A 47 -11.95 -9.81 -0.77
CA ARG A 47 -11.87 -8.91 -1.93
C ARG A 47 -11.13 -7.62 -1.62
N TYR A 48 -10.16 -7.31 -2.47
CA TYR A 48 -9.37 -6.10 -2.38
C TYR A 48 -9.33 -5.35 -3.71
N ALA A 49 -9.27 -4.02 -3.62
CA ALA A 49 -8.89 -3.16 -4.72
C ALA A 49 -7.57 -2.46 -4.36
N GLY A 50 -6.56 -2.64 -5.19
CA GLY A 50 -5.25 -2.00 -5.07
C GLY A 50 -5.13 -0.83 -6.05
N LEU A 51 -4.41 0.20 -5.64
CA LEU A 51 -4.00 1.32 -6.46
C LEU A 51 -2.52 1.60 -6.20
N TYR A 52 -1.76 1.70 -7.26
CA TYR A 52 -0.43 2.29 -7.29
C TYR A 52 -0.51 3.57 -8.11
N ALA A 53 0.10 4.64 -7.63
CA ALA A 53 0.40 5.78 -8.48
C ALA A 53 1.79 6.33 -8.16
N SER A 54 2.51 6.76 -9.19
CA SER A 54 3.76 7.49 -9.04
C SER A 54 3.81 8.68 -9.96
N TYR A 55 4.40 9.77 -9.49
CA TYR A 55 4.58 10.98 -10.27
C TYR A 55 6.03 11.46 -10.17
N GLU A 56 6.68 11.63 -11.31
CA GLU A 56 8.04 12.16 -11.39
C GLU A 56 7.98 13.69 -11.56
N PHE A 57 8.26 14.43 -10.48
CA PHE A 57 8.32 15.90 -10.56
C PHE A 57 9.58 16.34 -11.30
N THR A 58 10.69 15.66 -11.03
CA THR A 58 11.99 15.83 -11.70
C THR A 58 12.69 14.47 -11.76
N PRO A 59 13.79 14.33 -12.52
CA PRO A 59 14.58 13.10 -12.51
C PRO A 59 15.13 12.68 -11.13
N LEU A 60 15.15 13.60 -10.16
CA LEU A 60 15.67 13.35 -8.81
C LEU A 60 14.58 13.24 -7.75
N LEU A 61 13.34 13.63 -8.06
CA LEU A 61 12.27 13.74 -7.06
C LEU A 61 10.98 13.15 -7.60
N LYS A 62 10.49 12.11 -6.93
CA LYS A 62 9.24 11.44 -7.27
C LYS A 62 8.35 11.23 -6.04
N TRP A 63 7.06 11.25 -6.28
CA TRP A 63 6.04 10.80 -5.35
C TRP A 63 5.58 9.40 -5.74
N ILE A 64 5.34 8.55 -4.74
CA ILE A 64 4.82 7.19 -4.91
C ILE A 64 3.72 6.99 -3.88
N THR A 65 2.60 6.41 -4.26
CA THR A 65 1.56 5.99 -3.33
C THR A 65 1.06 4.60 -3.66
N TYR A 66 0.85 3.82 -2.61
CA TYR A 66 0.11 2.57 -2.63
C TYR A 66 -1.16 2.78 -1.81
N ALA A 67 -2.29 2.33 -2.32
CA ALA A 67 -3.53 2.31 -1.57
C ALA A 67 -4.22 0.95 -1.76
N VAL A 68 -4.71 0.40 -0.66
CA VAL A 68 -5.47 -0.85 -0.64
C VAL A 68 -6.80 -0.58 0.02
N LEU A 69 -7.87 -0.92 -0.68
CA LEU A 69 -9.23 -0.96 -0.15
C LEU A 69 -9.61 -2.42 0.05
N ASN A 70 -9.92 -2.79 1.29
CA ASN A 70 -10.68 -4.00 1.56
C ASN A 70 -12.15 -3.71 1.18
N VAL A 71 -12.63 -4.37 0.13
CA VAL A 71 -13.97 -4.11 -0.44
C VAL A 71 -15.06 -4.69 0.46
N ASP A 72 -14.76 -5.75 1.22
CA ASP A 72 -15.72 -6.43 2.09
C ASP A 72 -16.07 -5.60 3.33
N ASP A 73 -15.08 -4.95 3.96
CA ASP A 73 -15.31 -4.13 5.16
C ASP A 73 -15.15 -2.62 4.96
N ARG A 74 -14.74 -2.17 3.77
CA ARG A 74 -14.47 -0.77 3.38
C ARG A 74 -13.34 -0.09 4.16
N SER A 75 -12.53 -0.84 4.88
CA SER A 75 -11.30 -0.32 5.47
C SER A 75 -10.23 -0.12 4.39
N ARG A 76 -9.31 0.79 4.65
CA ARG A 76 -8.27 1.18 3.69
C ARG A 76 -6.93 1.39 4.36
N ALA A 77 -5.88 1.01 3.64
CA ALA A 77 -4.49 1.30 3.94
C ALA A 77 -3.93 2.18 2.83
N VAL A 78 -3.24 3.26 3.18
CA VAL A 78 -2.56 4.16 2.25
C VAL A 78 -1.13 4.35 2.71
N ASP A 79 -0.18 4.09 1.84
CA ASP A 79 1.25 4.34 2.04
C ASP A 79 1.69 5.32 0.97
N SER A 80 2.06 6.54 1.37
CA SER A 80 2.43 7.62 0.47
C SER A 80 3.85 8.07 0.78
N ARG A 81 4.67 8.24 -0.26
CA ARG A 81 6.11 8.46 -0.13
C ARG A 81 6.61 9.54 -1.07
N ILE A 82 7.58 10.30 -0.61
CA ILE A 82 8.47 11.12 -1.43
C ILE A 82 9.82 10.43 -1.45
N VAL A 83 10.35 10.22 -2.65
CA VAL A 83 11.69 9.67 -2.88
C VAL A 83 12.54 10.75 -3.54
N TRP A 84 13.63 11.11 -2.88
CA TRP A 84 14.59 12.10 -3.35
C TRP A 84 15.96 11.46 -3.53
N SER A 85 16.44 11.40 -4.77
CA SER A 85 17.81 11.00 -5.09
C SER A 85 18.76 12.12 -4.70
N VAL A 86 19.40 11.96 -3.54
CA VAL A 86 20.31 12.95 -2.92
C VAL A 86 21.75 12.75 -3.38
N ALA A 87 22.09 11.57 -3.89
CA ALA A 87 23.34 11.25 -4.56
C ALA A 87 23.07 10.25 -5.71
N PRO A 88 24.02 10.04 -6.64
CA PRO A 88 23.86 9.05 -7.72
C PRO A 88 23.58 7.62 -7.25
N ASP A 89 23.95 7.30 -6.02
CA ASP A 89 23.84 5.99 -5.38
C ASP A 89 23.08 6.04 -4.04
N ALA A 90 22.36 7.13 -3.75
CA ALA A 90 21.60 7.25 -2.52
C ALA A 90 20.25 7.96 -2.70
N ASP A 91 19.19 7.32 -2.19
CA ASP A 91 17.85 7.89 -2.08
C ASP A 91 17.49 8.17 -0.62
N LEU A 92 16.89 9.33 -0.37
CA LEU A 92 16.22 9.68 0.87
C LEU A 92 14.71 9.58 0.67
N ILE A 93 14.04 8.81 1.53
CA ILE A 93 12.62 8.48 1.43
C ILE A 93 11.91 8.98 2.67
N PHE A 94 10.86 9.77 2.46
CA PHE A 94 9.92 10.18 3.50
C PHE A 94 8.58 9.53 3.20
N GLY A 95 7.96 8.90 4.20
CA GLY A 95 6.69 8.22 3.99
C GLY A 95 5.71 8.39 5.13
N VAL A 96 4.43 8.32 4.79
CA VAL A 96 3.31 8.31 5.71
C VAL A 96 2.45 7.09 5.39
N GLN A 97 2.14 6.30 6.41
CA GLN A 97 1.20 5.21 6.36
C GLN A 97 -0.04 5.57 7.17
N ARG A 98 -1.20 5.49 6.53
CA ARG A 98 -2.50 5.73 7.16
C ARG A 98 -3.39 4.52 6.99
N PHE A 99 -3.95 4.08 8.10
CA PHE A 99 -4.94 3.01 8.14
C PHE A 99 -6.26 3.60 8.65
N THR A 100 -7.37 3.31 7.96
CA THR A 100 -8.69 3.77 8.39
C THR A 100 -9.73 2.68 8.19
N GLY A 101 -10.70 2.62 9.09
CA GLY A 101 -11.76 1.62 9.06
C GLY A 101 -12.67 1.75 10.27
N GLY A 102 -13.79 1.02 10.26
CA GLY A 102 -14.67 0.93 11.42
C GLY A 102 -14.14 -0.09 12.44
N ALA A 103 -14.66 -0.06 13.67
CA ALA A 103 -14.28 -1.06 14.67
C ALA A 103 -14.47 -2.50 14.14
N GLY A 104 -13.46 -3.33 14.36
CA GLY A 104 -13.43 -4.73 13.89
C GLY A 104 -13.13 -4.93 12.40
N SER A 105 -12.86 -3.86 11.63
CA SER A 105 -12.34 -4.00 10.26
C SER A 105 -10.84 -4.31 10.26
N GLU A 106 -10.35 -4.92 9.19
CA GLU A 106 -8.96 -5.37 9.06
C GLU A 106 -7.96 -4.24 9.36
N PHE A 107 -8.07 -3.12 8.66
CA PHE A 107 -7.13 -2.01 8.83
C PHE A 107 -7.43 -1.10 10.03
N ALA A 108 -8.51 -1.31 10.79
CA ALA A 108 -8.77 -0.47 11.97
C ALA A 108 -7.82 -0.76 13.15
N THR A 109 -7.14 -1.92 13.11
CA THR A 109 -6.23 -2.36 14.17
C THR A 109 -4.76 -1.99 13.90
N SER A 110 -4.45 -1.56 12.67
CA SER A 110 -3.10 -1.18 12.29
C SER A 110 -2.81 0.27 12.69
N PRO A 111 -1.68 0.53 13.37
CA PRO A 111 -1.31 1.90 13.73
C PRO A 111 -0.81 2.68 12.50
N ASP A 112 -1.13 3.97 12.46
CA ASP A 112 -0.52 4.89 11.50
C ASP A 112 0.99 5.01 11.77
N ALA A 113 1.77 5.30 10.73
CA ALA A 113 3.21 5.46 10.85
C ALA A 113 3.75 6.61 10.00
N PHE A 114 4.85 7.18 10.46
CA PHE A 114 5.72 8.05 9.67
C PHE A 114 7.09 7.39 9.56
N GLN A 115 7.66 7.40 8.36
CA GLN A 115 8.94 6.75 8.08
C GLN A 115 9.90 7.73 7.42
N VAL A 116 11.18 7.63 7.81
CA VAL A 116 12.31 8.24 7.12
C VAL A 116 13.32 7.13 6.88
N GLN A 117 13.71 6.94 5.63
CA GLN A 117 14.61 5.88 5.21
C GLN A 117 15.69 6.46 4.29
N ILE A 118 16.93 6.04 4.47
CA ILE A 118 17.99 6.20 3.48
C ILE A 118 18.24 4.85 2.81
N GLN A 119 18.32 4.84 1.48
CA GLN A 119 18.62 3.66 0.70
C GLN A 119 19.89 3.92 -0.11
N TRP A 120 20.94 3.17 0.20
CA TRP A 120 22.25 3.26 -0.47
C TRP A 120 22.44 2.05 -1.39
N TYR A 121 22.89 2.29 -2.62
CA TYR A 121 23.18 1.24 -3.60
C TYR A 121 24.69 1.01 -3.71
N PHE A 122 25.16 -0.18 -3.39
CA PHE A 122 26.58 -0.57 -3.50
C PHE A 122 26.77 -1.68 -4.54
N ARG A 123 28.00 -1.80 -5.05
CA ARG A 123 28.44 -2.88 -5.92
C ARG A 123 29.27 -3.89 -5.16
#